data_AF-A0A1J5MU25-F1
#
_entry.id   AF-A0A1J5MU25-F1
#
_cell.length_a   1.000
_cell.length_b   1.000
_cell.length_c   1.000
_cell.angle_alpha   90.00
_cell.angle_beta   90.00
_cell.angle_gamma   90.00
#
_symmetry.space_group_name_H-M   'P 1'
#
loop_
_entity.id
_entity.type
_entity.pdbx_description
1 polymer ?
#
loop_
_entity_poly.entity_id
_entity_poly.type
_entity_poly.pdbx_seq_one_letter_code
_entity_poly.pdbx_strand_id
1 'polypeptide(L)' 'MVRDIVVNLRKLVPHSGDYHHAEGNSDAHIKSSMFGCDQLVIVEGGDLRLGTWQKIYFCEFDGPRTRKLWVKWLEG' A
#
# COMPACT_ATOMS: atom_id res chain seq x y z
N MET A 1 11.02 11.02 -0.23
CA MET A 1 9.78 10.62 0.48
C MET A 1 9.39 9.17 0.18
N VAL A 2 8.81 8.83 -0.98
CA VAL A 2 8.36 7.44 -1.26
C VAL A 2 9.52 6.44 -1.20
N ARG A 3 10.68 6.79 -1.76
CA ARG A 3 11.91 5.99 -1.64
C ARG A 3 12.28 5.71 -0.18
N ASP A 4 12.16 6.71 0.68
CA ASP A 4 12.53 6.60 2.10
C ASP A 4 11.56 5.68 2.84
N ILE A 5 10.26 5.73 2.50
CA ILE A 5 9.27 4.78 3.01
C ILE A 5 9.66 3.36 2.60
N VAL A 6 9.88 3.10 1.31
CA VAL A 6 10.23 1.76 0.82
C VAL A 6 11.53 1.24 1.45
N VAL A 7 12.56 2.08 1.54
CA VAL A 7 13.84 1.70 2.14
C VAL A 7 13.70 1.40 3.63
N ASN A 8 12.97 2.21 4.38
CA ASN A 8 12.80 1.96 5.82
C ASN A 8 11.85 0.79 6.09
N LEU A 9 10.83 0.55 5.27
CA LEU A 9 9.99 -0.65 5.34
C LEU A 9 10.80 -1.93 5.13
N ARG A 10 11.81 -1.92 4.25
CA ARG A 10 12.73 -3.07 4.08
C ARG A 10 13.59 -3.32 5.31
N LYS A 11 13.83 -2.31 6.16
CA LYS A 11 14.55 -2.49 7.43
C LYS A 11 13.61 -3.01 8.52
N LEU A 12 12.40 -2.45 8.59
CA LEU A 12 11.37 -2.82 9.57
C LEU A 12 10.83 -4.24 9.33
N VAL A 13 10.61 -4.59 8.07
CA VAL A 13 10.13 -5.90 7.63
C VAL A 13 11.07 -6.37 6.50
N PRO A 14 12.20 -7.00 6.87
CA PRO A 14 13.18 -7.53 5.92
C PRO A 14 12.58 -8.61 5.02
N HIS A 15 13.17 -8.81 3.85
CA HIS A 15 12.70 -9.85 2.92
C HIS A 15 12.92 -11.27 3.47
N SER A 16 14.02 -11.48 4.19
CA SER A 16 14.34 -12.73 4.87
C SER A 16 14.27 -12.56 6.38
N GLY A 17 13.68 -13.52 7.07
CA GLY A 17 13.56 -13.55 8.52
C GLY A 17 13.01 -14.89 8.98
N ASP A 18 12.47 -14.92 10.20
CA ASP A 18 11.75 -16.08 10.71
C ASP A 18 10.35 -16.16 10.10
N TYR A 19 10.29 -16.55 8.84
CA TYR A 19 9.08 -16.66 8.05
C TYR A 19 8.86 -18.10 7.63
N HIS A 20 7.74 -18.68 8.06
CA HIS A 20 7.39 -20.06 7.74
C HIS A 20 6.69 -20.21 6.38
N HIS A 21 6.33 -19.10 5.72
CA HIS A 21 5.67 -19.13 4.42
C HIS A 21 6.64 -19.51 3.31
N ALA A 22 6.33 -20.58 2.58
CA ALA A 22 7.24 -21.16 1.61
C ALA A 22 7.39 -20.33 0.31
N GLU A 23 6.44 -19.45 -0.01
CA GLU A 23 6.47 -18.69 -1.28
C GLU A 23 7.47 -17.53 -1.28
N GLY A 24 8.08 -17.20 -0.13
CA GLY A 24 9.17 -16.22 -0.03
C GLY A 24 8.73 -14.76 -0.08
N ASN A 25 7.45 -14.45 0.12
CA ASN A 25 6.90 -13.09 0.10
C ASN A 25 6.19 -12.69 1.41
N SER A 26 6.53 -13.33 2.54
CA SER A 26 5.96 -12.98 3.86
C SER A 26 6.13 -11.50 4.19
N ASP A 27 7.26 -10.90 3.82
CA ASP A 27 7.50 -9.49 4.05
C ASP A 27 6.48 -8.60 3.31
N ALA A 28 6.07 -9.00 2.11
CA ALA A 28 5.05 -8.32 1.34
C ALA A 28 3.66 -8.44 1.97
N HIS A 29 3.31 -9.62 2.51
CA HIS A 29 2.06 -9.82 3.27
C HIS A 29 2.02 -8.91 4.51
N ILE A 30 3.09 -8.88 5.30
CA ILE A 30 3.17 -8.03 6.51
C ILE A 30 3.07 -6.55 6.13
N LYS A 31 3.86 -6.09 5.15
CA LYS A 31 3.81 -4.69 4.68
C LYS A 31 2.42 -4.33 4.15
N SER A 32 1.76 -5.21 3.40
CA SER A 32 0.40 -4.96 2.92
C SER A 32 -0.58 -4.75 4.07
N SER A 33 -0.51 -5.59 5.11
CA SER A 33 -1.35 -5.47 6.30
C SER A 33 -1.09 -4.18 7.10
N MET A 34 0.14 -3.64 7.08
CA MET A 34 0.45 -2.37 7.74
C MET A 34 -0.19 -1.16 7.07
N PHE A 35 -0.36 -1.19 5.74
CA PHE A 35 -0.98 -0.09 4.98
C PHE A 35 -2.49 -0.24 4.86
N GLY A 36 -3.00 -1.47 4.88
CA GLY A 36 -4.40 -1.79 4.60
C GLY A 36 -4.65 -2.12 3.13
N CYS A 37 -5.81 -2.72 2.86
CA CYS A 37 -6.22 -3.15 1.52
C CYS A 37 -7.12 -2.14 0.78
N ASP A 38 -7.56 -1.08 1.46
CA ASP A 38 -8.39 -0.01 0.92
C ASP A 38 -8.06 1.34 1.58
N GLN A 39 -8.58 2.42 1.01
CA GLN A 39 -8.57 3.75 1.59
C GLN A 39 -9.90 4.45 1.27
N LEU A 40 -10.54 5.04 2.27
CA LEU A 40 -11.71 5.89 2.09
C LEU A 40 -11.27 7.35 1.87
N VAL A 41 -11.74 7.96 0.79
CA VAL A 41 -11.39 9.34 0.43
C VAL A 41 -12.66 10.14 0.18
N ILE A 42 -12.75 11.31 0.79
CA ILE A 42 -13.87 12.24 0.61
C ILE A 42 -13.76 12.90 -0.76
N VAL A 43 -14.89 13.03 -1.45
CA VAL A 43 -15.01 13.78 -2.71
C VAL A 43 -16.04 14.87 -2.54
N GLU A 44 -15.69 16.10 -2.90
CA GLU A 44 -16.55 17.27 -2.75
C GLU A 44 -16.31 18.24 -3.91
N GLY A 45 -17.39 18.70 -4.55
CA GLY A 45 -17.30 19.57 -5.73
C GLY A 45 -16.68 18.90 -6.96
N GLY A 46 -16.62 17.56 -6.99
CA GLY A 46 -15.98 16.78 -8.06
C GLY A 46 -14.50 16.47 -7.83
N ASP A 47 -13.91 17.01 -6.76
CA ASP A 47 -12.49 16.83 -6.44
C ASP A 47 -12.27 15.95 -5.21
N LEU A 48 -11.18 15.17 -5.22
CA LEU A 48 -10.71 14.46 -4.03
C LEU A 48 -10.26 15.47 -2.97
N ARG A 49 -10.82 15.38 -1.76
CA ARG A 49 -10.43 16.22 -0.62
C ARG A 49 -9.17 15.67 0.05
N LEU A 50 -8.03 16.01 -0.55
CA LEU A 50 -6.70 15.73 -0.02
C LEU A 50 -6.06 17.02 0.51
N GLY A 51 -5.28 16.93 1.59
CA GLY A 51 -4.41 18.02 2.03
C GLY A 51 -3.30 18.31 1.00
N THR A 52 -2.67 19.49 1.11
CA THR A 52 -1.67 19.99 0.15
C THR A 52 -0.59 18.98 -0.24
N TRP A 53 -0.15 18.16 0.72
CA TRP A 53 0.91 17.17 0.55
C TRP A 53 0.44 15.71 0.63
N GLN A 54 -0.87 15.48 0.67
CA GLN A 54 -1.44 14.13 0.64
C GLN A 54 -1.57 13.63 -0.81
N LYS A 55 -1.28 12.35 -0.99
CA LYS A 55 -1.37 11.63 -2.25
C LYS A 55 -1.85 10.22 -1.98
N ILE A 56 -2.53 9.62 -2.95
CA ILE A 56 -2.95 8.23 -2.93
C ILE A 56 -1.90 7.41 -3.66
N TYR A 57 -1.45 6.31 -3.05
CA TYR A 57 -0.47 5.41 -3.63
C TYR A 57 -1.01 3.99 -3.67
N PHE A 58 -0.70 3.27 -4.75
CA PHE A 58 -0.72 1.82 -4.75
C PHE A 58 0.64 1.31 -4.26
N CYS A 59 0.65 0.57 -3.16
CA CYS A 59 1.88 0.07 -2.55
C CYS A 59 2.17 -1.35 -3.03
N GLU A 60 3.13 -1.51 -3.95
CA GLU A 60 3.61 -2.81 -4.41
C GLU A 60 4.79 -3.30 -3.56
N PHE A 61 4.68 -4.54 -3.06
CA PHE A 61 5.71 -5.15 -2.21
C PHE A 61 6.21 -6.51 -2.73
N ASP A 62 5.60 -7.07 -3.78
CA ASP A 62 5.91 -8.39 -4.37
C ASP A 62 5.81 -8.32 -5.92
N GLY A 63 6.42 -7.28 -6.48
CA GLY A 63 6.49 -7.03 -7.92
C GLY A 63 7.73 -7.65 -8.61
N PRO A 64 7.82 -7.56 -9.95
CA PRO A 64 6.87 -6.92 -10.86
C PRO A 64 5.69 -7.83 -11.20
N ARG A 65 4.46 -7.31 -11.09
CA ARG A 65 3.23 -8.03 -11.45
C ARG A 65 2.20 -7.08 -12.05
N THR A 66 1.28 -7.61 -12.85
CA THR A 66 0.09 -6.85 -13.25
C THR A 66 -0.91 -6.85 -12.10
N ARG A 67 -1.35 -5.67 -11.68
CA ARG A 67 -2.25 -5.48 -10.54
C ARG A 67 -3.57 -4.85 -11.00
N LYS A 68 -4.61 -5.07 -10.20
CA LYS A 68 -5.93 -4.44 -10.36
C LYS A 68 -6.19 -3.56 -9.14
N LEU A 69 -6.68 -2.36 -9.37
CA LEU A 69 -7.21 -1.46 -8.34
C LEU A 69 -8.72 -1.35 -8.56
N TRP A 70 -9.49 -1.51 -7.50
CA TRP A 70 -10.93 -1.30 -7.54
C TRP A 70 -11.26 0.06 -6.94
N VAL A 71 -12.19 0.77 -7.57
CA VAL A 71 -12.72 2.03 -7.05
C VAL A 71 -14.24 1.89 -7.03
N LYS A 72 -14.84 2.22 -5.90
CA LYS A 72 -16.29 2.20 -5.72
C LYS A 72 -16.74 3.56 -5.20
N TRP A 73 -17.69 4.16 -5.90
CA TRP A 73 -18.45 5.28 -5.36
C TRP A 73 -19.45 4.74 -4.34
N LEU A 74 -19.41 5.32 -3.15
CA LEU A 74 -20.40 5.04 -2.12
C LEU A 74 -21.51 6.07 -2.28
N GLU A 75 -22.73 5.59 -2.50
CA GLU A 75 -23.93 6.42 -2.44
C GLU A 75 -24.18 6.78 -0.96
N GLY A 76 -24.45 8.06 -0.72
CA GLY A 76 -24.84 8.57 0.60
C GLY A 76 -26.33 8.40 0.85
#